data_AF-A0A962JNS3-F1
#
_entry.id   AF-A0A962JNS3-F1
#
_cell.length_a   1.000
_cell.length_b   1.000
_cell.length_c   1.000
_cell.angle_alpha   90.00
_cell.angle_beta   90.00
_cell.angle_gamma   90.00
#
_symmetry.space_group_name_H-M   'P 1'
#
loop_
_entity.id
_entity.type
_entity.pdbx_description
1 polymer ?
#
loop_
_entity_poly.entity_id
_entity_poly.type
_entity_poly.pdbx_seq_one_letter_code
_entity_poly.pdbx_strand_id
1 'polypeptide(L)' 'MIKGRRVLFLCTANLARSQMTEALLKHHASEYFDVLSAGTAPKKSLYERLKH' A
#
# COMPACT_ATOMS: atom_id res chain seq x y z
N MET A 1 -2.77 20.89 -6.60
CA MET A 1 -2.68 19.70 -7.46
C MET A 1 -3.94 18.88 -7.28
N ILE A 2 -4.78 18.76 -8.30
CA ILE A 2 -5.83 17.74 -8.32
C ILE A 2 -5.09 16.42 -8.55
N LYS A 3 -4.96 15.58 -7.51
CA LYS A 3 -4.36 14.26 -7.69
C LYS A 3 -5.22 13.44 -8.67
N GLY A 4 -4.58 12.59 -9.48
CA GLY A 4 -5.24 11.76 -10.48
C GLY A 4 -6.20 10.71 -9.89
N ARG A 5 -6.60 9.71 -10.69
CA ARG A 5 -7.61 8.72 -10.27
C ARG A 5 -7.18 8.01 -8.99
N ARG A 6 -8.10 7.86 -8.03
CA ARG A 6 -7.82 7.17 -6.75
C ARG A 6 -7.87 5.66 -6.93
N VAL A 7 -6.88 4.95 -6.40
CA VAL A 7 -6.77 3.48 -6.44
C VAL A 7 -6.46 2.96 -5.04
N LEU A 8 -7.21 1.96 -4.58
CA LEU A 8 -7.01 1.28 -3.30
C LEU A 8 -6.63 -0.20 -3.53
N PHE A 9 -5.46 -0.61 -3.04
CA PHE A 9 -5.05 -2.01 -3.01
C PHE A 9 -5.38 -2.64 -1.66
N LEU A 10 -6.12 -3.76 -1.69
CA LEU A 10 -6.52 -4.49 -0.49
C LEU A 10 -5.80 -5.83 -0.38
N CYS A 11 -5.31 -6.13 0.82
CA CYS A 11 -5.01 -7.52 1.21
C CYS A 11 -5.51 -7.78 2.63
N THR A 12 -5.22 -8.94 3.21
CA THR A 12 -5.65 -9.23 4.59
C THR A 12 -4.82 -8.43 5.61
N ALA A 13 -3.49 -8.53 5.55
CA ALA A 13 -2.60 -8.05 6.62
C ALA A 13 -2.07 -6.62 6.44
N ASN A 14 -2.26 -6.01 5.27
CA ASN A 14 -1.58 -4.78 4.83
C ASN A 14 -0.07 -4.72 5.09
N LEU A 15 0.64 -5.82 4.84
CA LEU A 15 2.03 -5.97 5.29
C LEU A 15 3.04 -6.29 4.19
N ALA A 16 2.58 -6.83 3.06
CA ALA A 16 3.46 -7.21 1.95
C ALA A 16 2.84 -6.83 0.62
N ARG A 17 1.92 -7.64 0.09
CA ARG A 17 1.34 -7.49 -1.26
C ARG A 17 0.78 -6.10 -1.54
N SER A 18 -0.17 -5.63 -0.73
CA SER A 18 -0.82 -4.33 -0.94
C SER A 18 0.15 -3.15 -0.81
N GLN A 19 1.12 -3.22 0.11
CA GLN A 19 2.14 -2.18 0.30
C GLN A 19 3.18 -2.17 -0.83
N MET A 20 3.64 -3.34 -1.27
CA MET A 20 4.55 -3.45 -2.42
C MET A 20 3.91 -2.90 -3.69
N THR A 21 2.64 -3.24 -3.95
CA THR A 21 1.92 -2.71 -5.11
C THR A 21 1.72 -1.20 -5.03
N GLU A 22 1.39 -0.66 -3.85
CA GLU A 22 1.31 0.79 -3.65
C GLU A 22 2.65 1.48 -3.99
N ALA A 23 3.76 0.96 -3.48
CA ALA A 23 5.09 1.51 -3.75
C ALA A 23 5.44 1.46 -5.25
N LEU A 24 5.20 0.32 -5.89
CA LEU A 24 5.45 0.14 -7.33
C LEU A 24 4.61 1.10 -8.19
N LEU A 25 3.31 1.22 -7.94
CA LEU A 25 2.46 2.09 -8.74
C LEU A 25 2.78 3.57 -8.50
N LYS A 26 3.09 3.97 -7.26
CA LYS A 26 3.59 5.32 -6.98
C LYS A 26 4.88 5.62 -7.74
N HIS A 27 5.80 4.66 -7.78
CA HIS A 27 7.06 4.82 -8.51
C HIS A 27 6.85 5.00 -10.02
N HIS A 28 5.93 4.25 -10.62
CA HIS A 28 5.73 4.28 -12.08
C HIS A 28 4.70 5.32 -12.57
N ALA A 29 3.74 5.74 -11.75
CA ALA A 29 2.58 6.49 -12.24
C ALA A 29 1.95 7.45 -11.20
N SER A 30 2.75 8.01 -10.28
CA SER A 30 2.27 8.95 -9.26
C SER A 30 1.65 10.25 -9.82
N GLU A 31 1.97 10.63 -11.05
CA GLU A 31 1.34 11.79 -11.72
C GLU A 31 -0.11 11.50 -12.16
N TYR A 32 -0.44 10.22 -12.39
CA TYR A 32 -1.75 9.80 -12.92
C TYR A 32 -2.69 9.24 -11.85
N PHE A 33 -2.15 8.77 -10.72
CA PHE A 33 -2.93 8.08 -9.69
C PHE A 33 -2.60 8.55 -8.28
N ASP A 34 -3.63 8.64 -7.45
CA ASP A 34 -3.50 8.70 -5.99
C ASP A 34 -3.66 7.29 -5.42
N VAL A 35 -2.53 6.68 -5.03
CA VAL A 35 -2.46 5.26 -4.68
C VAL A 35 -2.45 5.08 -3.17
N LEU A 36 -3.30 4.16 -2.69
CA LEU A 36 -3.50 3.82 -1.28
C LEU A 36 -3.45 2.30 -1.09
N SER A 37 -3.08 1.83 0.10
CA SER A 37 -3.20 0.41 0.49
C SER A 37 -3.89 0.24 1.85
N ALA A 38 -4.64 -0.85 2.02
CA ALA A 38 -5.28 -1.21 3.30
C ALA A 38 -5.39 -2.72 3.53
N GLY A 39 -5.77 -3.07 4.76
CA GLY A 39 -5.90 -4.44 5.25
C GLY A 39 -7.28 -4.70 5.86
N THR A 40 -7.89 -5.85 5.60
CA THR A 40 -9.13 -6.25 6.29
C THR A 40 -8.88 -6.71 7.73
N ALA A 41 -7.69 -7.24 8.02
CA ALA A 41 -7.20 -7.57 9.35
C ALA A 41 -5.71 -7.18 9.46
N PRO A 42 -5.41 -5.87 9.58
CA PRO A 42 -4.05 -5.35 9.55
C PRO A 42 -3.16 -6.02 10.60
N LYS A 43 -1.92 -6.34 10.21
CA LYS A 43 -0.90 -6.86 11.13
C LYS A 43 0.09 -5.76 11.48
N LYS A 44 0.80 -5.97 12.59
CA LYS A 44 1.95 -5.16 12.99
C LYS A 44 2.97 -5.05 11.86
N SER A 45 3.78 -3.98 11.92
CA SER A 45 4.85 -3.76 10.95
C SER A 45 5.80 -4.97 10.85
N LEU A 46 6.46 -5.12 9.70
CA LEU A 46 7.37 -6.24 9.48
C LEU A 46 8.50 -6.24 10.52
N TYR A 47 8.97 -5.04 10.86
CA TYR A 47 9.97 -4.80 11.90
C TYR A 47 9.54 -5.32 13.27
N GLU A 48 8.29 -5.05 13.70
CA GLU A 48 7.76 -5.58 14.95
C GLU A 48 7.62 -7.11 14.94
N ARG A 49 7.35 -7.72 13.78
CA ARG A 49 7.25 -9.18 13.66
C ARG A 49 8.61 -9.89 13.75
N LEU A 50 9.69 -9.24 13.34
CA LEU A 50 11.05 -9.80 13.35
C LEU A 50 11.76 -9.64 14.71
N LYS A 51 11.17 -8.90 15.66
CA LYS A 51 11.70 -8.72 17.02
C LYS A 51 11.34 -9.85 17.99
N HIS A 52 10.54 -10.80 17.54
CA HIS A 52 10.13 -12.00 18.27
C HIS A 52 10.67 -13.22 17.52
#